data_AF-A0A401QGD8-F1
#
_entry.id   AF-A0A401QGD8-F1
#
_cell.length_a   1.000
_cell.length_b   1.000
_cell.length_c   1.000
_cell.angle_alpha   90.00
_cell.angle_beta   90.00
_cell.angle_gamma   90.00
#
_symmetry.space_group_name_H-M   'P 1'
#
loop_
_entity.id
_entity.type
_entity.pdbx_description
1 polymer ?
#
loop_
_entity_poly.entity_id
_entity_poly.type
_entity_poly.pdbx_seq_one_letter_code
_entity_poly.pdbx_strand_id
1 'polypeptide(L)'
;ITIDLLQWRFPGQGKFYYKLILNGTYIEVISLTGIKFSTNREKLEKLGMRLAAKLNLNYFDCVDLTTKHVIRHWPQHKSKDTAKETKDWDLCV
;
A
#
# COMPACT_ATOMS: atom_id res chain seq x y z
N ILE A 1 2.62 7.07 7.47
CA ILE A 1 3.94 6.40 7.36
C ILE A 1 3.69 4.93 7.09
N THR A 2 4.33 4.36 6.08
CA THR A 2 4.20 2.97 5.63
C THR A 2 5.58 2.35 5.43
N ILE A 3 5.68 1.03 5.60
CA ILE A 3 6.84 0.24 5.21
C ILE A 3 6.50 -0.46 3.90
N ASP A 4 7.31 -0.22 2.88
CA ASP A 4 7.09 -0.75 1.53
C ASP A 4 8.31 -1.58 1.08
N LEU A 5 8.07 -2.58 0.22
CA LEU A 5 9.12 -3.39 -0.39
C LEU A 5 9.46 -2.89 -1.79
N LEU A 6 10.62 -2.26 -1.94
CA LEU A 6 11.14 -1.79 -3.21
C LEU A 6 11.77 -2.95 -3.99
N GLN A 7 11.27 -3.20 -5.20
CA GLN A 7 11.84 -4.16 -6.15
C GLN A 7 12.69 -3.45 -7.19
N TRP A 8 13.87 -4.01 -7.47
CA TRP A 8 14.85 -3.47 -8.40
C TRP A 8 15.38 -4.59 -9.31
N ARG A 9 15.59 -4.29 -10.60
CA ARG A 9 16.03 -5.26 -11.61
C ARG A 9 17.23 -4.71 -12.38
N PHE A 10 18.40 -5.37 -12.30
CA PHE A 10 19.56 -5.03 -13.12
C PHE A 10 19.32 -5.51 -14.55
N PRO A 11 19.43 -4.63 -15.57
CA PRO A 11 19.42 -5.08 -16.96
C PRO A 11 20.60 -6.03 -17.18
N GLY A 12 20.35 -7.16 -17.85
CA GLY A 12 21.36 -8.16 -18.20
C GLY A 12 21.62 -9.28 -17.17
N GLN A 13 21.17 -9.16 -15.91
CA GLN A 13 21.45 -10.18 -14.88
C GLN A 13 20.27 -11.12 -14.58
N GLY A 14 19.05 -10.80 -15.01
CA GLY A 14 17.86 -11.64 -14.81
C GLY A 14 17.43 -11.83 -13.34
N LYS A 15 18.08 -11.16 -12.39
CA LYS A 15 17.82 -11.30 -10.94
C LYS A 15 17.05 -10.10 -10.41
N PHE A 16 16.17 -10.37 -9.45
CA PHE A 16 15.45 -9.37 -8.69
C PHE A 16 16.16 -9.08 -7.37
N TYR A 17 16.17 -7.80 -7.02
CA TYR A 17 16.81 -7.26 -5.84
C TYR A 17 15.76 -6.47 -5.06
N TYR A 18 15.74 -6.65 -3.75
CA TYR A 18 14.71 -6.12 -2.88
C TYR A 18 15.32 -5.28 -1.76
N LYS A 19 14.59 -4.25 -1.37
CA LYS A 19 14.96 -3.34 -0.29
C LYS A 19 13.72 -2.87 0.46
N LEU A 20 13.79 -2.81 1.78
CA LEU A 20 12.74 -2.21 2.60
C LEU A 20 12.96 -0.71 2.70
N ILE A 21 11.89 0.04 2.44
CA ILE A 21 11.84 1.48 2.55
C ILE A 21 10.71 1.89 3.48
N LEU A 22 10.90 3.04 4.14
CA LEU A 22 9.88 3.69 4.94
C LEU A 22 9.45 4.94 4.19
N ASN A 23 8.15 5.02 3.93
CA ASN A 23 7.52 6.04 3.12
C ASN A 23 6.47 6.78 3.96
N GLY A 24 6.17 8.02 3.62
CA GLY A 24 5.19 8.80 4.37
C GLY A 24 4.86 10.12 3.69
N THR A 25 3.63 10.59 3.87
CA THR A 25 3.23 11.92 3.41
C THR A 25 4.09 12.97 4.08
N TYR A 26 4.73 13.83 3.28
CA TYR A 26 5.66 14.88 3.73
C TYR A 26 6.96 14.39 4.39
N ILE A 27 7.35 13.14 4.14
CA ILE A 27 8.62 12.56 4.64
C ILE A 27 9.39 11.99 3.46
N GLU A 28 10.71 12.19 3.46
CA GLU A 28 11.59 11.57 2.47
C GLU A 28 11.57 10.04 2.58
N VAL A 29 11.77 9.36 1.46
CA VAL A 29 11.82 7.89 1.44
C VAL A 29 13.09 7.42 2.13
N ILE A 30 12.96 6.80 3.29
CA ILE A 30 14.10 6.33 4.09
C ILE A 30 14.34 4.84 3.81
N SER A 31 15.57 4.49 3.46
CA SER A 31 15.97 3.09 3.31
C SER A 31 16.18 2.43 4.69
N LEU A 32 15.36 1.43 5.03
CA LEU A 32 15.48 0.68 6.30
C LEU A 32 16.54 -0.40 6.25
N THR A 33 16.70 -1.03 5.09
CA THR A 33 17.88 -1.88 4.80
C THR A 33 18.99 -0.97 4.31
N GLY A 34 20.24 -1.22 4.74
CA GLY A 34 21.39 -0.35 4.46
C GLY A 34 21.72 -0.18 2.96
N ILE A 35 23.01 -0.02 2.62
CA ILE A 35 23.39 0.29 1.23
C ILE A 35 23.07 -0.86 0.25
N LYS A 36 23.06 -2.12 0.74
CA LYS A 36 22.93 -3.32 -0.11
C LYS A 36 21.47 -3.76 -0.30
N PHE A 37 21.16 -4.15 -1.54
CA PHE A 37 19.94 -4.90 -1.86
C PHE A 37 20.11 -6.38 -1.54
N SER A 38 19.01 -7.06 -1.23
CA SER A 38 18.98 -8.52 -1.00
C SER A 38 18.15 -9.21 -2.08
N THR A 39 18.56 -10.40 -2.49
CA THR A 39 17.82 -11.22 -3.47
C THR A 39 16.70 -12.05 -2.82
N ASN A 40 16.73 -12.21 -1.48
CA ASN A 40 15.75 -13.01 -0.75
C ASN A 40 14.52 -12.17 -0.36
N ARG A 41 13.49 -12.21 -1.20
CA ARG A 41 12.21 -11.50 -1.01
C ARG A 41 11.50 -11.87 0.29
N GLU A 42 11.30 -13.17 0.51
CA GLU A 42 10.51 -13.70 1.63
C GLU A 42 11.07 -13.27 2.99
N LYS A 43 12.40 -13.24 3.11
CA LYS A 43 13.07 -12.78 4.34
C LYS A 43 12.83 -11.29 4.59
N LEU A 44 12.85 -10.46 3.55
CA LEU A 44 12.53 -9.03 3.68
C LEU A 44 11.05 -8.80 3.99
N GLU A 45 10.14 -9.57 3.41
CA GLU A 45 8.70 -9.47 3.72
C GLU A 45 8.44 -9.77 5.19
N LYS A 46 8.99 -10.88 5.70
CA LYS A 46 8.90 -11.23 7.12
C LYS A 46 9.51 -10.16 8.02
N LEU A 47 10.62 -9.54 7.60
CA LEU A 47 11.24 -8.45 8.34
C LEU A 47 10.37 -7.19 8.34
N GLY A 48 9.85 -6.80 7.19
CA GLY A 48 8.99 -5.64 6.99
C GLY A 48 7.70 -5.74 7.79
N MET A 49 7.02 -6.89 7.72
CA MET A 49 5.83 -7.17 8.53
C MET A 49 6.11 -7.09 10.04
N ARG A 50 7.23 -7.67 10.50
CA ARG A 50 7.63 -7.62 11.92
C ARG A 50 7.95 -6.19 12.37
N LEU A 51 8.63 -5.41 11.52
CA LEU A 51 8.93 -4.01 11.79
C LEU A 51 7.66 -3.17 11.86
N ALA A 52 6.76 -3.34 10.90
CA ALA A 52 5.48 -2.66 10.85
C ALA A 52 4.64 -2.96 12.10
N ALA A 53 4.53 -4.24 12.47
CA ALA A 53 3.83 -4.66 13.69
C ALA A 53 4.45 -4.07 14.96
N LYS A 54 5.78 -4.05 15.06
CA LYS A 54 6.49 -3.52 16.24
C LYS A 54 6.38 -2.00 16.37
N LEU A 55 6.32 -1.29 15.25
CA LEU A 55 6.23 0.18 15.19
C LEU A 55 4.79 0.69 15.04
N ASN A 56 3.80 -0.22 14.98
CA ASN A 56 2.40 0.09 14.68
C ASN A 56 2.24 0.93 13.38
N LEU A 57 2.99 0.55 12.35
CA LEU A 57 2.94 1.15 11.02
C LEU A 57 2.22 0.21 10.04
N ASN A 58 1.73 0.76 8.93
CA ASN A 58 1.18 -0.06 7.86
C ASN A 58 2.32 -0.70 7.05
N TYR A 59 2.18 -1.99 6.72
CA TYR A 59 3.02 -2.67 5.74
C TYR A 59 2.25 -2.78 4.43
N PHE A 60 2.74 -2.14 3.36
CA PHE A 60 2.12 -2.22 2.04
C PHE A 60 2.91 -3.22 1.18
N ASP A 61 2.31 -4.39 1.01
CA ASP A 61 2.72 -5.35 -0.01
C ASP A 61 2.03 -4.95 -1.33
N CYS A 62 2.81 -4.55 -2.33
CA CYS A 62 2.30 -4.23 -3.67
C CYS A 62 1.67 -5.44 -4.39
N VAL A 63 1.83 -6.64 -3.84
CA VAL A 63 1.29 -7.92 -4.31
C VAL A 63 -0.03 -8.26 -3.60
N ASP A 64 -0.49 -7.47 -2.63
CA ASP A 64 -1.79 -7.69 -2.01
C ASP A 64 -2.93 -7.20 -2.93
N LEU A 65 -3.15 -7.96 -4.02
CA LEU A 65 -4.39 -7.99 -4.80
C LEU A 65 -5.50 -8.66 -3.97
N THR A 66 -5.66 -8.23 -2.73
CA THR A 66 -6.78 -8.67 -1.93
C THR A 66 -8.01 -7.91 -2.41
N THR A 67 -8.78 -8.58 -3.26
CA THR A 67 -10.14 -8.17 -3.67
C THR A 67 -11.10 -8.01 -2.48
N LYS A 68 -10.65 -8.33 -1.26
CA LYS A 68 -11.41 -8.24 -0.01
C LYS A 68 -11.14 -6.98 0.80
N HIS A 69 -10.08 -6.22 0.53
CA HIS A 69 -9.88 -4.91 1.20
C HIS A 69 -10.69 -3.84 0.47
N VAL A 70 -11.99 -3.84 0.76
CA VAL A 70 -12.87 -2.73 0.42
C VAL A 70 -12.41 -1.52 1.21
N ILE A 71 -11.74 -0.58 0.57
CA ILE A 71 -11.55 0.77 1.10
C ILE A 71 -12.96 1.37 1.24
N ARG A 72 -13.52 1.32 2.44
CA ARG A 72 -14.79 1.99 2.74
C ARG A 72 -14.51 3.47 2.86
N HIS A 73 -14.73 4.22 1.78
CA HIS A 73 -14.89 5.66 1.90
C HIS A 73 -16.07 5.92 2.83
N TRP A 74 -15.82 6.56 3.98
CA TRP A 74 -16.91 7.11 4.78
C TRP A 74 -17.54 8.23 3.95
N PRO A 75 -18.81 8.12 3.51
CA PRO A 75 -19.43 9.19 2.76
C PRO A 75 -19.45 10.43 3.65
N GLN A 76 -18.90 11.53 3.15
CA GLN A 76 -19.05 12.82 3.82
C GLN A 76 -20.54 13.11 3.92
N HIS A 77 -21.05 13.19 5.15
CA HIS A 77 -22.45 13.50 5.41
C HIS A 77 -22.67 14.93 4.92
N LYS A 78 -23.15 15.09 3.69
CA LYS A 78 -23.64 16.39 3.22
C LYS A 78 -24.83 16.72 4.11
N SER A 79 -24.65 17.69 4.99
CA SER A 79 -25.75 18.30 5.74
C SER A 79 -26.82 18.72 4.74
N LYS A 80 -28.04 18.29 5.02
CA LYS A 80 -29.24 18.51 4.21
C LYS A 80 -29.42 19.99 3.91
N ASP A 81 -29.38 20.34 2.63
CA ASP A 81 -30.17 21.47 2.13
C ASP A 81 -31.20 20.94 1.14
N THR A 82 -32.40 21.41 1.37
CA THR A 82 -33.72 20.92 0.99
C THR A 82 -34.03 20.83 -0.52
N ALA A 83 -34.74 19.74 -0.86
CA ALA A 83 -35.85 19.65 -1.82
C ALA A 83 -35.56 19.70 -3.33
N LYS A 84 -35.71 18.56 -4.03
CA LYS A 84 -36.96 18.15 -4.72
C LYS A 84 -36.78 16.81 -5.44
N GLU A 85 -37.82 15.99 -5.39
CA GLU A 85 -38.00 14.71 -6.08
C GLU A 85 -37.88 14.85 -7.61
N THR A 86 -37.30 13.84 -8.26
CA THR A 86 -38.09 12.99 -9.17
C THR A 86 -37.43 11.62 -9.30
N LYS A 87 -38.22 10.58 -9.06
CA LYS A 87 -37.92 9.18 -9.39
C LYS A 87 -37.90 9.03 -10.91
N ASP A 88 -36.96 8.27 -11.44
CA ASP A 88 -37.30 7.32 -12.49
C ASP A 88 -36.42 6.08 -12.41
N TRP A 89 -37.06 4.94 -12.59
CA TRP A 89 -36.48 3.60 -12.44
C TRP A 89 -35.93 3.15 -13.78
N ASP A 90 -34.68 2.70 -13.83
CA ASP A 90 -34.31 1.61 -14.73
C ASP A 90 -33.11 0.83 -14.21
N LEU A 91 -33.42 -0.40 -13.80
CA LEU A 91 -32.53 -1.51 -13.53
C LEU A 91 -32.18 -2.22 -14.84
N CYS A 92 -31.04 -2.94 -14.82
CA CYS A 92 -30.61 -4.01 -15.73
C CYS A 92 -29.94 -3.60 -17.05
N VAL A 93 -28.60 -3.66 -17.07
CA VAL A 93 -27.81 -4.60 -17.90
C VAL A 93 -26.57 -5.02 -17.12
#